data_AF-A0A9D8D566-F1
#
_entry.id   AF-A0A9D8D566-F1
#
_cell.length_a   1.000
_cell.length_b   1.000
_cell.length_c   1.000
_cell.angle_alpha   90.00
_cell.angle_beta   90.00
_cell.angle_gamma   90.00
#
_symmetry.space_group_name_H-M   'P 1'
#
loop_
_entity.id
_entity.type
_entity.pdbx_description
1 polymer ?
#
loop_
_entity_poly.entity_id
_entity_poly.type
_entity_poly.pdbx_seq_one_letter_code
_entity_poly.pdbx_strand_id
1 'polypeptide(L)'
;MLRRFLAGLAIGGALLGAPSAFEALAQSSPAPTVRSLGVEGTEIVVGLGDGRTLRSKDLVGAVLDVRFEGEPAKVRIAAVEADPEDKTGTVWLHTFEARQADGSWANLCGPGPDGRRQGFPLQGPGGLEFTCSAGALGKCVRFGFRPWAIGSDGKSLAPAHAACVRMARGDYGGDGKPWTRDGMAIDVYDVAEIQKPDNDPGQAFEAGWTPDGAVCVHHVRVKENTTLAELEAKYPRLKGRTGAVCTEEFARQNGAVLFNRSKD
;
A
#
# COMPACT_ATOMS: atom_id res chain seq x y z
N MET A 1 -23.58 19.70 -42.00
CA MET A 1 -24.59 20.63 -41.46
C MET A 1 -23.97 22.01 -41.39
N LEU A 2 -24.38 22.88 -42.31
CA LEU A 2 -23.83 24.21 -42.55
C LEU A 2 -24.75 25.23 -41.85
N ARG A 3 -24.24 26.04 -40.92
CA ARG A 3 -24.98 27.18 -40.36
C ARG A 3 -24.29 28.48 -40.74
N ARG A 4 -24.94 29.21 -41.64
CA ARG A 4 -24.72 30.63 -41.96
C ARG A 4 -25.17 31.47 -40.76
N PHE A 5 -24.43 32.52 -40.43
CA PHE A 5 -24.95 33.69 -39.72
C PHE A 5 -24.53 34.97 -40.46
N LEU A 6 -25.52 35.86 -40.58
CA LEU A 6 -25.51 37.12 -41.31
C LEU A 6 -24.75 38.22 -40.57
N ALA A 7 -24.21 39.14 -41.37
CA ALA A 7 -23.53 40.35 -40.98
C ALA A 7 -24.48 41.39 -40.36
N GLY A 8 -23.95 42.19 -39.43
CA GLY A 8 -24.49 43.46 -38.98
C GLY A 8 -23.35 44.46 -38.82
N LEU A 9 -23.37 45.53 -39.62
CA LEU A 9 -22.42 46.64 -39.62
C LEU A 9 -23.00 47.78 -38.78
N ALA A 10 -22.20 48.38 -37.89
CA ALA A 10 -22.46 49.72 -37.36
C ALA A 10 -21.13 50.45 -37.15
N ILE A 11 -20.99 51.60 -37.82
CA ILE A 11 -19.86 52.52 -37.77
C ILE A 11 -20.16 53.59 -36.71
N GLY A 12 -19.18 53.93 -35.87
CA GLY A 12 -19.26 55.11 -35.03
C GLY A 12 -17.99 55.42 -34.25
N GLY A 13 -17.25 56.44 -34.69
CA GLY A 13 -16.60 57.44 -33.82
C GLY A 13 -15.34 57.06 -33.06
N ALA A 14 -14.21 57.59 -33.52
CA ALA A 14 -12.91 57.61 -32.82
C ALA A 14 -12.94 58.42 -31.51
N LEU A 15 -12.10 58.03 -30.54
CA LEU A 15 -11.14 58.90 -29.82
C LEU A 15 -10.34 58.10 -28.77
N LEU A 16 -9.02 58.07 -29.01
CA LEU A 16 -7.89 58.16 -28.06
C LEU A 16 -8.02 57.52 -26.66
N GLY A 17 -7.16 56.53 -26.43
CA GLY A 17 -6.77 56.09 -25.10
C GLY A 17 -6.33 54.63 -25.10
N ALA A 18 -5.10 54.36 -25.51
CA ALA A 18 -4.51 53.04 -25.32
C ALA A 18 -4.24 52.83 -23.81
N PRO A 19 -4.87 51.86 -23.14
CA PRO A 19 -4.26 51.31 -21.94
C PRO A 19 -3.11 50.44 -22.42
N SER A 20 -1.88 50.89 -22.18
CA SER A 20 -0.71 50.02 -22.21
C SER A 20 -0.98 48.87 -21.25
N ALA A 21 -1.43 47.74 -21.79
CA ALA A 21 -1.42 46.48 -21.07
C ALA A 21 0.06 46.18 -20.81
N PHE A 22 0.52 46.45 -19.59
CA PHE A 22 1.68 45.77 -19.06
C PHE A 22 1.31 44.29 -19.03
N GLU A 23 1.68 43.57 -20.08
CA GLU A 23 1.84 42.13 -20.02
C GLU A 23 2.88 41.88 -18.94
N ALA A 24 2.41 41.60 -17.72
CA ALA A 24 3.24 41.07 -16.67
C ALA A 24 3.77 39.73 -17.20
N LEU A 25 5.02 39.74 -17.69
CA LEU A 25 5.78 38.54 -17.95
C LEU A 25 5.83 37.78 -16.62
N ALA A 26 4.93 36.80 -16.47
CA ALA A 26 5.03 35.80 -15.41
C ALA A 26 6.33 35.05 -15.67
N GLN A 27 7.41 35.53 -15.05
CA GLN A 27 8.67 34.82 -15.01
C GLN A 27 8.39 33.50 -14.29
N SER A 28 8.25 32.42 -15.08
CA SER A 28 8.21 31.07 -14.53
C SER A 28 9.52 30.88 -13.79
N SER A 29 9.47 30.96 -12.46
CA SER A 29 10.64 30.63 -11.65
C SER A 29 11.09 29.23 -12.04
N PRO A 30 12.39 29.00 -12.28
CA PRO A 30 12.87 27.66 -12.64
C PRO A 30 12.38 26.67 -11.58
N ALA A 31 11.87 25.53 -12.03
CA ALA A 31 11.39 24.51 -11.11
C ALA A 31 12.52 24.15 -10.13
N PRO A 32 12.24 24.15 -8.81
CA PRO A 32 13.28 23.88 -7.83
C PRO A 32 13.90 22.51 -8.10
N THR A 33 15.23 22.45 -8.14
CA THR A 33 15.95 21.21 -8.42
C THR A 33 15.78 20.24 -7.26
N VAL A 34 15.36 19.01 -7.55
CA VAL A 34 15.29 17.93 -6.54
C VAL A 34 16.71 17.42 -6.26
N ARG A 35 17.12 17.46 -4.98
CA ARG A 35 18.42 16.94 -4.51
C ARG A 35 18.31 15.53 -3.93
N SER A 36 17.21 15.24 -3.23
CA SER A 36 16.97 13.93 -2.64
C SER A 36 15.49 13.58 -2.71
N LEU A 37 15.22 12.27 -2.79
CA LEU A 37 13.90 11.68 -2.73
C LEU A 37 14.01 10.44 -1.84
N GLY A 38 13.16 10.34 -0.83
CA GLY A 38 13.14 9.23 0.11
C GLY A 38 11.77 8.98 0.69
N VAL A 39 11.68 7.95 1.54
CA VAL A 39 10.48 7.59 2.27
C VAL A 39 10.78 7.61 3.76
N GLU A 40 9.97 8.33 4.53
CA GLU A 40 9.99 8.29 6.00
C GLU A 40 8.64 7.78 6.50
N GLY A 41 8.65 6.55 7.04
CA GLY A 41 7.42 5.85 7.38
C GLY A 41 6.56 5.61 6.14
N THR A 42 5.47 6.37 6.03
CA THR A 42 4.56 6.36 4.86
C THR A 42 4.58 7.69 4.10
N GLU A 43 5.48 8.61 4.43
CA GLU A 43 5.59 9.87 3.70
C GLU A 43 6.68 9.82 2.63
N ILE A 44 6.40 10.42 1.48
CA ILE A 44 7.41 10.89 0.54
C ILE A 44 8.08 12.14 1.11
N VAL A 45 9.41 12.16 1.14
CA VAL A 45 10.23 13.29 1.57
C VAL A 45 11.15 13.70 0.43
N VAL A 46 11.08 14.98 0.03
CA VAL A 46 11.85 15.54 -1.07
C VAL A 46 12.72 16.69 -0.56
N GLY A 47 14.03 16.55 -0.69
CA GLY A 47 14.97 17.64 -0.44
C GLY A 47 15.20 18.46 -1.71
N LEU A 48 15.09 19.78 -1.62
CA LEU A 48 15.26 20.70 -2.74
C LEU A 48 16.63 21.39 -2.73
N GLY A 49 17.02 21.91 -3.90
CA GLY A 49 18.27 22.62 -4.14
C GLY A 49 18.46 23.89 -3.30
N ASP A 50 17.35 24.51 -2.93
CA ASP A 50 17.28 25.72 -2.10
C ASP A 50 17.31 25.42 -0.58
N GLY A 51 17.44 24.14 -0.20
CA GLY A 51 17.49 23.71 1.20
C GLY A 51 16.12 23.42 1.83
N ARG A 52 15.01 23.65 1.13
CA ARG A 52 13.69 23.27 1.63
C ARG A 52 13.50 21.74 1.58
N THR A 53 12.67 21.24 2.47
CA THR A 53 12.17 19.86 2.46
C THR A 53 10.66 19.90 2.27
N LEU A 54 10.19 19.21 1.24
CA LEU A 54 8.77 18.98 1.00
C LEU A 54 8.39 17.59 1.52
N ARG A 55 7.24 17.48 2.17
CA ARG A 55 6.64 16.20 2.58
C ARG A 55 5.39 15.92 1.76
N SER A 56 4.79 14.77 1.98
CA SER A 56 3.69 14.24 1.18
C SER A 56 2.55 15.24 0.93
N LYS A 57 2.14 16.00 1.94
CA LYS A 57 1.10 17.03 1.77
C LYS A 57 1.49 18.15 0.84
N ASP A 58 2.76 18.57 0.86
CA ASP A 58 3.30 19.61 0.00
C ASP A 58 3.43 19.13 -1.46
N LEU A 59 3.37 17.82 -1.67
CA LEU A 59 3.50 17.16 -2.98
C LEU A 59 2.14 16.86 -3.63
N VAL A 60 1.01 17.29 -3.05
CA VAL A 60 -0.30 17.16 -3.69
C VAL A 60 -0.30 17.93 -5.02
N GLY A 61 -0.70 17.25 -6.09
CA GLY A 61 -0.64 17.72 -7.48
C GLY A 61 0.65 17.35 -8.22
N ALA A 62 1.69 16.87 -7.51
CA ALA A 62 2.91 16.41 -8.16
C ALA A 62 2.65 15.15 -9.01
N VAL A 63 3.38 15.05 -10.12
CA VAL A 63 3.38 13.88 -11.01
C VAL A 63 4.75 13.22 -10.94
N LEU A 64 4.74 11.96 -10.58
CA LEU A 64 5.91 11.11 -10.44
C LEU A 64 6.06 10.25 -11.70
N ASP A 65 7.29 10.19 -12.22
CA ASP A 65 7.67 9.21 -13.23
C ASP A 65 8.13 7.93 -12.53
N VAL A 66 7.37 6.86 -12.72
CA VAL A 66 7.54 5.58 -12.01
C VAL A 66 7.63 4.45 -13.01
N ARG A 67 8.03 3.26 -12.56
CA ARG A 67 7.98 2.04 -13.37
C ARG A 67 7.15 0.99 -12.66
N PHE A 68 6.16 0.43 -13.36
CA PHE A 68 5.41 -0.75 -12.93
C PHE A 68 5.79 -1.93 -13.80
N GLU A 69 6.34 -2.99 -13.20
CA GLU A 69 6.81 -4.18 -13.94
C GLU A 69 7.80 -3.85 -15.08
N GLY A 70 8.59 -2.78 -14.90
CA GLY A 70 9.53 -2.28 -15.90
C GLY A 70 8.97 -1.22 -16.85
N GLU A 71 7.66 -1.15 -16.99
CA GLU A 71 6.96 -0.22 -17.88
C GLU A 71 6.82 1.17 -17.25
N PRO A 72 7.15 2.25 -17.98
CA PRO A 72 7.05 3.60 -17.47
C PRO A 72 5.58 4.01 -17.28
N ALA A 73 5.29 4.65 -16.16
CA ALA A 73 3.98 5.21 -15.85
C ALA A 73 4.12 6.59 -15.20
N LYS A 74 3.06 7.39 -15.33
CA LYS A 74 2.92 8.67 -14.63
C LYS A 74 1.90 8.52 -13.52
N VAL A 75 2.30 8.83 -12.29
CA VAL A 75 1.45 8.76 -11.11
C VAL A 75 1.32 10.14 -10.49
N ARG A 76 0.09 10.64 -10.35
CA ARG A 76 -0.24 11.88 -9.66
C ARG A 76 -0.56 11.61 -8.20
N ILE A 77 -0.07 12.46 -7.31
CA ILE A 77 -0.51 12.51 -5.91
C ILE A 77 -1.74 13.42 -5.86
N ALA A 78 -2.95 12.86 -5.85
CA ALA A 78 -4.18 13.64 -5.92
C ALA A 78 -4.61 14.19 -4.55
N ALA A 79 -4.33 13.46 -3.46
CA ALA A 79 -4.63 13.87 -2.10
C ALA A 79 -3.73 13.12 -1.10
N VAL A 80 -3.55 13.70 0.09
CA VAL A 80 -2.86 13.09 1.22
C VAL A 80 -3.62 13.37 2.51
N GLU A 81 -3.93 12.34 3.28
CA GLU A 81 -4.58 12.46 4.59
C GLU A 81 -3.90 11.57 5.63
N ALA A 82 -4.06 11.88 6.92
CA ALA A 82 -3.66 10.96 7.97
C ALA A 82 -4.61 9.76 7.98
N ASP A 83 -4.12 8.56 8.26
CA ASP A 83 -4.97 7.38 8.42
C ASP A 83 -5.84 7.55 9.68
N PRO A 84 -7.17 7.65 9.56
CA PRO A 84 -8.04 7.88 10.73
C PRO A 84 -8.10 6.68 11.70
N GLU A 85 -7.68 5.50 11.24
CA GLU A 85 -7.58 4.31 12.08
C GLU A 85 -6.25 4.24 12.83
N ASP A 86 -5.23 4.99 12.40
CA ASP A 86 -3.94 5.07 13.08
C ASP A 86 -3.97 6.03 14.28
N LYS A 87 -4.03 5.48 15.49
CA LYS A 87 -4.01 6.27 16.73
C LYS A 87 -2.64 6.89 17.05
N THR A 88 -1.58 6.46 16.37
CA THR A 88 -0.24 7.05 16.55
C THR A 88 -0.03 8.32 15.72
N GLY A 89 -0.85 8.53 14.68
CA GLY A 89 -0.73 9.68 13.77
C GLY A 89 0.54 9.66 12.89
N THR A 90 1.10 8.49 12.61
CA THR A 90 2.34 8.32 11.83
C THR A 90 2.11 7.70 10.45
N VAL A 91 0.90 7.20 10.19
CA VAL A 91 0.49 6.66 8.89
C VAL A 91 -0.27 7.72 8.10
N TRP A 92 0.21 7.97 6.89
CA TRP A 92 -0.38 8.83 5.89
C TRP A 92 -0.89 7.98 4.73
N LEU A 93 -2.04 8.35 4.20
CA LEU A 93 -2.69 7.73 3.05
C LEU A 93 -2.69 8.71 1.88
N HIS A 94 -2.29 8.22 0.72
CA HIS A 94 -2.22 8.96 -0.53
C HIS A 94 -3.27 8.43 -1.49
N THR A 95 -4.02 9.34 -2.10
CA THR A 95 -4.77 9.04 -3.31
C THR A 95 -3.82 9.16 -4.49
N PHE A 96 -3.36 8.03 -5.01
CA PHE A 96 -2.55 7.97 -6.22
C PHE A 96 -3.43 7.75 -7.44
N GLU A 97 -3.17 8.49 -8.51
CA GLU A 97 -3.84 8.31 -9.80
C GLU A 97 -2.82 8.03 -10.90
N ALA A 98 -3.04 6.99 -11.68
CA ALA A 98 -2.22 6.66 -12.83
C ALA A 98 -2.80 7.27 -14.10
N ARG A 99 -1.93 7.83 -14.95
CA ARG A 99 -2.33 8.34 -16.26
C ARG A 99 -2.64 7.18 -17.20
N GLN A 100 -3.83 7.20 -17.78
CA GLN A 100 -4.31 6.21 -18.73
C GLN A 100 -3.88 6.55 -20.17
N ALA A 101 -4.03 5.60 -21.09
CA ALA A 101 -3.65 5.75 -22.49
C ALA A 101 -4.44 6.86 -23.22
N ASP A 102 -5.69 7.11 -22.81
CA ASP A 102 -6.53 8.20 -23.32
C ASP A 102 -6.19 9.57 -22.69
N GLY A 103 -5.19 9.62 -21.81
CA GLY A 103 -4.74 10.81 -21.11
C GLY A 103 -5.52 11.14 -19.84
N SER A 104 -6.59 10.40 -19.52
CA SER A 104 -7.34 10.55 -18.27
C SER A 104 -6.54 10.06 -17.06
N TRP A 105 -6.98 10.45 -15.88
CA TRP A 105 -6.42 10.00 -14.60
C TRP A 105 -7.40 9.06 -13.93
N ALA A 106 -6.92 7.90 -13.50
CA ALA A 106 -7.72 6.93 -12.77
C ALA A 106 -7.01 6.53 -11.48
N ASN A 107 -7.77 6.28 -10.41
CA ASN A 107 -7.20 5.84 -9.14
C ASN A 107 -6.41 4.54 -9.33
N LEU A 108 -5.18 4.53 -8.83
CA LEU A 108 -4.26 3.41 -8.92
C LEU A 108 -4.71 2.22 -8.05
N CYS A 109 -5.37 2.50 -6.93
CA CYS A 109 -5.78 1.50 -5.96
C CYS A 109 -7.26 1.11 -6.10
N GLY A 110 -7.51 -0.20 -6.13
CA GLY A 110 -8.84 -0.77 -5.96
C GLY A 110 -9.35 -0.62 -4.52
N PRO A 111 -10.67 -0.76 -4.30
CA PRO A 111 -11.25 -0.68 -2.97
C PRO A 111 -10.86 -1.88 -2.09
N GLY A 112 -10.52 -1.60 -0.84
CA GLY A 112 -10.43 -2.60 0.22
C GLY A 112 -11.80 -2.92 0.85
N PRO A 113 -11.85 -3.83 1.84
CA PRO A 113 -13.08 -4.11 2.61
C PRO A 113 -13.67 -2.89 3.32
N ASP A 114 -12.83 -1.92 3.69
CA ASP A 114 -13.20 -0.62 4.26
C ASP A 114 -13.65 0.41 3.20
N GLY A 115 -13.69 0.02 1.92
CA GLY A 115 -14.03 0.87 0.79
C GLY A 115 -12.92 1.86 0.38
N ARG A 116 -11.79 1.92 1.10
CA ARG A 116 -10.70 2.85 0.81
C ARG A 116 -9.97 2.46 -0.46
N ARG A 117 -9.54 3.49 -1.20
CA ARG A 117 -8.82 3.38 -2.47
C ARG A 117 -7.50 4.16 -2.43
N GLN A 118 -6.86 4.13 -1.27
CA GLN A 118 -5.63 4.87 -1.03
C GLN A 118 -4.46 3.90 -0.90
N GLY A 119 -3.26 4.42 -1.10
CA GLY A 119 -2.01 3.71 -0.88
C GLY A 119 -1.04 4.58 -0.10
N PHE A 120 0.21 4.16 -0.03
CA PHE A 120 1.31 4.97 0.49
C PHE A 120 2.64 4.45 -0.09
N PRO A 121 3.68 5.29 -0.09
CA PRO A 121 5.03 4.84 -0.39
C PRO A 121 5.55 3.92 0.71
N LEU A 122 6.41 2.99 0.33
CA LEU A 122 7.27 2.22 1.20
C LEU A 122 8.70 2.30 0.69
N GLN A 123 9.66 2.21 1.61
CA GLN A 123 11.05 2.04 1.25
C GLN A 123 11.28 0.59 0.79
N GLY A 124 11.60 0.42 -0.49
CA GLY A 124 12.01 -0.85 -1.07
C GLY A 124 13.52 -0.89 -1.40
N PRO A 125 14.06 -2.05 -1.83
CA PRO A 125 15.46 -2.22 -2.20
C PRO A 125 15.88 -1.34 -3.40
N GLY A 126 14.94 -1.06 -4.31
CA GLY A 126 15.15 -0.23 -5.49
C GLY A 126 14.80 1.25 -5.30
N GLY A 127 14.47 1.68 -4.08
CA GLY A 127 13.98 3.02 -3.79
C GLY A 127 12.53 3.02 -3.33
N LEU A 128 11.79 4.05 -3.71
CA LEU A 128 10.38 4.22 -3.34
C LEU A 128 9.51 3.22 -4.11
N GLU A 129 8.71 2.44 -3.39
CA GLU A 129 7.68 1.56 -3.93
C GLU A 129 6.28 2.03 -3.49
N PHE A 130 5.26 1.79 -4.30
CA PHE A 130 3.88 2.09 -3.93
C PHE A 130 3.15 0.83 -3.48
N THR A 131 2.39 0.93 -2.40
CA THR A 131 1.47 -0.12 -2.00
C THR A 131 0.07 0.44 -1.79
N CYS A 132 -0.95 -0.34 -2.17
CA CYS A 132 -2.33 -0.02 -1.86
C CYS A 132 -2.68 -0.52 -0.45
N SER A 133 -3.48 0.27 0.28
CA SER A 133 -3.97 -0.08 1.62
C SER A 133 -4.73 -1.40 1.67
N ALA A 134 -5.36 -1.81 0.55
CA ALA A 134 -6.04 -3.09 0.39
C ALA A 134 -5.09 -4.29 0.13
N GLY A 135 -3.86 -4.03 -0.31
CA GLY A 135 -2.84 -5.06 -0.55
C GLY A 135 -2.21 -5.57 0.74
N ALA A 136 -1.56 -6.74 0.71
CA ALA A 136 -0.98 -7.37 1.90
C ALA A 136 0.06 -6.48 2.61
N LEU A 137 0.97 -5.85 1.87
CA LEU A 137 1.97 -4.92 2.40
C LEU A 137 1.31 -3.75 3.15
N GLY A 138 0.30 -3.14 2.52
CA GLY A 138 -0.46 -2.02 3.09
C GLY A 138 -1.28 -2.41 4.32
N LYS A 139 -2.03 -3.52 4.24
CA LYS A 139 -2.78 -4.09 5.37
C LYS A 139 -1.88 -4.30 6.58
N CYS A 140 -0.72 -4.92 6.40
CA CYS A 140 0.18 -5.22 7.50
C CYS A 140 0.76 -3.96 8.19
N VAL A 141 1.02 -2.89 7.43
CA VAL A 141 1.38 -1.59 8.02
C VAL A 141 0.23 -1.02 8.84
N ARG A 142 -1.02 -1.09 8.32
CA ARG A 142 -2.22 -0.59 9.00
C ARG A 142 -2.63 -1.43 10.20
N PHE A 143 -2.30 -2.73 10.21
CA PHE A 143 -2.36 -3.60 11.39
C PHE A 143 -1.27 -3.29 12.43
N GLY A 144 -0.38 -2.33 12.19
CA GLY A 144 0.64 -1.90 13.15
C GLY A 144 1.99 -2.60 13.00
N PHE A 145 2.13 -3.57 12.10
CA PHE A 145 3.42 -4.21 11.79
C PHE A 145 4.26 -3.32 10.87
N ARG A 146 4.70 -2.18 11.36
CA ARG A 146 5.41 -1.16 10.55
C ARG A 146 6.88 -1.53 10.39
N PRO A 147 7.38 -1.79 9.17
CA PRO A 147 8.73 -2.34 9.00
C PRO A 147 9.86 -1.39 9.43
N TRP A 148 9.61 -0.08 9.50
CA TRP A 148 10.55 0.93 10.00
C TRP A 148 10.50 1.12 11.53
N ALA A 149 9.53 0.53 12.22
CA ALA A 149 9.34 0.73 13.64
C ALA A 149 10.17 -0.26 14.47
N ILE A 150 10.43 0.13 15.72
CA ILE A 150 11.02 -0.70 16.75
C ILE A 150 9.91 -1.07 17.73
N GLY A 151 9.77 -2.37 18.01
CA GLY A 151 8.81 -2.91 18.96
C GLY A 151 9.15 -2.56 20.41
N SER A 152 8.21 -2.85 21.32
CA SER A 152 8.38 -2.63 22.76
C SER A 152 9.54 -3.43 23.37
N ASP A 153 9.94 -4.52 22.72
CA ASP A 153 11.09 -5.35 23.08
C ASP A 153 12.43 -4.84 22.53
N GLY A 154 12.44 -3.68 21.87
CA GLY A 154 13.63 -3.07 21.27
C GLY A 154 14.05 -3.68 19.92
N LYS A 155 13.29 -4.62 19.36
CA LYS A 155 13.62 -5.25 18.07
C LYS A 155 12.90 -4.58 16.91
N SER A 156 13.47 -4.68 15.71
CA SER A 156 12.79 -4.22 14.49
C SER A 156 11.50 -5.01 14.25
N LEU A 157 10.44 -4.31 13.81
CA LEU A 157 9.19 -4.92 13.37
C LEU A 157 9.22 -5.38 11.89
N ALA A 158 10.31 -5.18 11.15
CA ALA A 158 10.43 -5.67 9.78
C ALA A 158 10.19 -7.20 9.64
N PRO A 159 10.71 -8.07 10.53
CA PRO A 159 10.37 -9.50 10.49
C PRO A 159 8.87 -9.77 10.74
N ALA A 160 8.25 -9.04 11.68
CA ALA A 160 6.82 -9.19 11.95
C ALA A 160 5.96 -8.74 10.75
N HIS A 161 6.35 -7.65 10.08
CA HIS A 161 5.73 -7.20 8.83
C HIS A 161 5.84 -8.28 7.74
N ALA A 162 7.02 -8.85 7.55
CA ALA A 162 7.22 -9.93 6.58
C ALA A 162 6.33 -11.14 6.89
N ALA A 163 6.28 -11.59 8.15
CA ALA A 163 5.41 -12.67 8.59
C ALA A 163 3.92 -12.35 8.34
N CYS A 164 3.49 -11.13 8.63
CA CYS A 164 2.12 -10.66 8.35
C CYS A 164 1.81 -10.73 6.85
N VAL A 165 2.75 -10.32 6.00
CA VAL A 165 2.56 -10.36 4.54
C VAL A 165 2.42 -11.79 4.05
N ARG A 166 3.22 -12.74 4.58
CA ARG A 166 3.06 -14.18 4.28
C ARG A 166 1.68 -14.67 4.67
N MET A 167 1.27 -14.40 5.91
CA MET A 167 -0.03 -14.77 6.47
C MET A 167 -1.20 -14.20 5.67
N ALA A 168 -1.19 -12.89 5.38
CA ALA A 168 -2.25 -12.23 4.63
C ALA A 168 -2.40 -12.82 3.22
N ARG A 169 -1.30 -13.25 2.59
CA ARG A 169 -1.28 -13.92 1.28
C ARG A 169 -1.62 -15.41 1.34
N GLY A 170 -1.69 -16.02 2.53
CA GLY A 170 -1.74 -17.47 2.67
C GLY A 170 -0.51 -18.13 2.04
N ASP A 171 0.65 -17.48 2.09
CA ASP A 171 1.92 -17.96 1.53
C ASP A 171 2.57 -18.96 2.50
N TYR A 172 1.92 -20.11 2.68
CA TYR A 172 2.33 -21.14 3.64
C TYR A 172 3.78 -21.60 3.41
N GLY A 173 4.24 -21.59 2.16
CA GLY A 173 5.58 -22.00 1.75
C GLY A 173 6.66 -20.93 1.89
N GLY A 174 6.28 -19.66 2.00
CA GLY A 174 7.21 -18.52 2.00
C GLY A 174 7.93 -18.29 0.67
N ASP A 175 7.48 -18.97 -0.39
CA ASP A 175 8.07 -18.88 -1.74
C ASP A 175 7.46 -17.73 -2.55
N GLY A 176 6.58 -16.93 -1.94
CA GLY A 176 5.87 -15.84 -2.59
C GLY A 176 4.57 -16.28 -3.25
N LYS A 177 4.27 -17.59 -3.32
CA LYS A 177 3.03 -18.11 -3.92
C LYS A 177 1.86 -17.90 -2.96
N PRO A 178 0.87 -17.06 -3.29
CA PRO A 178 -0.33 -16.96 -2.49
C PRO A 178 -1.20 -18.19 -2.68
N TRP A 179 -1.78 -18.70 -1.59
CA TRP A 179 -2.81 -19.75 -1.64
C TRP A 179 -4.19 -19.25 -1.19
N THR A 180 -4.32 -17.95 -0.94
CA THR A 180 -5.61 -17.28 -0.70
C THR A 180 -6.18 -16.64 -1.98
N ARG A 181 -7.36 -16.05 -1.87
CA ARG A 181 -7.92 -15.09 -2.82
C ARG A 181 -8.46 -13.86 -2.08
N ASP A 182 -8.82 -12.82 -2.83
CA ASP A 182 -9.40 -11.61 -2.25
C ASP A 182 -10.75 -11.89 -1.57
N GLY A 183 -11.05 -11.11 -0.52
CA GLY A 183 -12.29 -11.20 0.24
C GLY A 183 -12.30 -12.24 1.38
N MET A 184 -11.19 -12.96 1.61
CA MET A 184 -11.10 -13.90 2.73
C MET A 184 -10.80 -13.14 4.03
N ALA A 185 -11.77 -13.12 4.95
CA ALA A 185 -11.60 -12.57 6.28
C ALA A 185 -10.65 -13.45 7.12
N ILE A 186 -9.80 -12.80 7.91
CA ILE A 186 -8.88 -13.43 8.84
C ILE A 186 -8.88 -12.64 10.15
N ASP A 187 -8.79 -13.33 11.26
CA ASP A 187 -8.47 -12.77 12.58
C ASP A 187 -6.96 -12.92 12.78
N VAL A 188 -6.28 -11.80 13.05
CA VAL A 188 -4.81 -11.69 13.09
C VAL A 188 -4.39 -11.37 14.51
N TYR A 189 -3.38 -12.06 15.01
CA TYR A 189 -2.84 -11.80 16.34
C TYR A 189 -1.39 -12.25 16.45
N ASP A 190 -0.67 -11.74 17.46
CA ASP A 190 0.77 -11.94 17.56
C ASP A 190 1.28 -12.02 19.01
N VAL A 191 2.54 -12.43 19.14
CA VAL A 191 3.20 -12.61 20.45
C VAL A 191 3.52 -11.28 21.16
N ALA A 192 3.59 -10.17 20.43
CA ALA A 192 3.92 -8.84 20.96
C ALA A 192 2.67 -8.00 21.24
N GLU A 193 1.48 -8.57 21.09
CA GLU A 193 0.18 -7.91 21.31
C GLU A 193 -0.04 -6.64 20.49
N ILE A 194 0.56 -6.54 19.28
CA ILE A 194 0.25 -5.47 18.33
C ILE A 194 -1.19 -5.64 17.84
N GLN A 195 -1.56 -6.88 17.53
CA GLN A 195 -2.91 -7.33 17.26
C GLN A 195 -3.32 -8.38 18.30
N LYS A 196 -4.58 -8.35 18.70
CA LYS A 196 -5.18 -9.27 19.68
C LYS A 196 -6.26 -10.10 18.99
N PRO A 197 -6.44 -11.38 19.37
CA PRO A 197 -7.40 -12.24 18.70
C PRO A 197 -8.83 -11.77 18.96
N ASP A 198 -9.60 -11.61 17.89
CA ASP A 198 -11.04 -11.30 17.97
C ASP A 198 -11.84 -12.51 18.47
N ASN A 199 -11.35 -13.74 18.23
CA ASN A 199 -11.98 -15.00 18.65
C ASN A 199 -13.41 -15.18 18.12
N ASP A 200 -13.66 -14.80 16.87
CA ASP A 200 -14.93 -15.09 16.19
C ASP A 200 -15.20 -16.60 16.19
N PRO A 201 -16.34 -17.08 16.74
CA PRO A 201 -16.69 -18.51 16.74
C PRO A 201 -16.80 -19.14 15.34
N GLY A 202 -16.96 -18.33 14.30
CA GLY A 202 -16.97 -18.76 12.90
C GLY A 202 -15.59 -18.96 12.28
N GLN A 203 -14.51 -18.69 13.03
CA GLN A 203 -13.13 -18.88 12.58
C GLN A 203 -12.36 -19.85 13.49
N ALA A 204 -11.61 -20.75 12.86
CA ALA A 204 -10.71 -21.68 13.51
C ALA A 204 -9.25 -21.24 13.33
N PHE A 205 -8.36 -21.72 14.21
CA PHE A 205 -6.93 -21.48 14.07
C PHE A 205 -6.43 -22.03 12.74
N GLU A 206 -5.80 -21.19 11.92
CA GLU A 206 -5.35 -21.57 10.58
C GLU A 206 -3.89 -22.02 10.60
N ALA A 207 -2.99 -21.16 11.07
CA ALA A 207 -1.54 -21.38 11.02
C ALA A 207 -0.78 -20.41 11.92
N GLY A 208 0.48 -20.77 12.22
CA GLY A 208 1.47 -19.87 12.80
C GLY A 208 2.56 -19.50 11.80
N TRP A 209 3.07 -18.28 11.89
CA TRP A 209 3.83 -17.62 10.83
C TRP A 209 5.16 -17.04 11.31
N THR A 210 6.16 -17.12 10.45
CA THR A 210 7.45 -16.43 10.52
C THR A 210 7.70 -15.67 9.21
N PRO A 211 8.78 -14.87 9.09
CA PRO A 211 9.15 -14.25 7.81
C PRO A 211 9.32 -15.25 6.66
N ASP A 212 9.71 -16.48 7.02
CA ASP A 212 9.92 -17.57 6.09
C ASP A 212 8.61 -18.25 5.68
N GLY A 213 7.46 -17.94 6.29
CA GLY A 213 6.13 -18.53 6.01
C GLY A 213 5.59 -19.35 7.19
N ALA A 214 4.72 -20.33 6.91
CA ALA A 214 4.08 -21.08 7.99
C ALA A 214 5.04 -22.08 8.66
N VAL A 215 5.02 -22.13 10.00
CA VAL A 215 5.75 -23.15 10.77
C VAL A 215 4.96 -24.46 10.90
N CYS A 216 3.63 -24.36 10.81
CA CYS A 216 2.65 -25.44 10.74
C CYS A 216 1.34 -24.89 10.14
N VAL A 217 0.46 -25.76 9.62
CA VAL A 217 -0.84 -25.36 9.04
C VAL A 217 -1.95 -26.29 9.56
N HIS A 218 -2.90 -25.77 10.31
CA HIS A 218 -4.03 -26.55 10.85
C HIS A 218 -5.06 -26.85 9.78
N HIS A 219 -5.49 -25.81 9.06
CA HIS A 219 -6.34 -25.91 7.88
C HIS A 219 -5.93 -24.86 6.85
N VAL A 220 -6.37 -25.04 5.61
CA VAL A 220 -6.14 -24.05 4.53
C VAL A 220 -7.34 -23.12 4.45
N ARG A 221 -7.08 -21.86 4.11
CA ARG A 221 -8.12 -20.82 4.00
C ARG A 221 -9.05 -20.99 2.80
N VAL A 222 -8.50 -21.45 1.67
CA VAL A 222 -9.21 -21.61 0.39
C VAL A 222 -8.94 -23.02 -0.11
N LYS A 223 -9.88 -23.93 0.17
CA LYS A 223 -9.76 -25.38 -0.12
C LYS A 223 -9.68 -25.68 -1.61
N GLU A 224 -10.16 -24.78 -2.45
CA GLU A 224 -10.06 -24.88 -3.92
C GLU A 224 -8.66 -24.58 -4.44
N ASN A 225 -7.84 -23.85 -3.68
CA ASN A 225 -6.50 -23.46 -4.10
C ASN A 225 -5.46 -24.51 -3.73
N THR A 226 -5.60 -25.18 -2.59
CA THR A 226 -4.67 -26.24 -2.16
C THR A 226 -5.23 -27.13 -1.06
N THR A 227 -4.55 -28.23 -0.76
CA THR A 227 -4.82 -29.12 0.37
C THR A 227 -3.60 -29.25 1.31
N LEU A 228 -3.82 -29.70 2.54
CA LEU A 228 -2.72 -29.96 3.49
C LEU A 228 -1.70 -30.98 2.94
N ALA A 229 -2.18 -32.03 2.26
CA ALA A 229 -1.32 -33.04 1.64
C ALA A 229 -0.43 -32.45 0.54
N GLU A 230 -0.96 -31.54 -0.27
CA GLU A 230 -0.18 -30.81 -1.28
C GLU A 230 0.86 -29.89 -0.64
N LEU A 231 0.51 -29.20 0.45
CA LEU A 231 1.46 -28.38 1.19
C LEU A 231 2.61 -29.22 1.74
N GLU A 232 2.34 -30.40 2.31
CA GLU A 232 3.40 -31.30 2.78
C GLU A 232 4.26 -31.85 1.65
N ALA A 233 3.65 -32.19 0.51
CA ALA A 233 4.36 -32.70 -0.66
C ALA A 233 5.27 -31.63 -1.28
N LYS A 234 4.80 -30.38 -1.33
CA LYS A 234 5.53 -29.26 -1.94
C LYS A 234 6.58 -28.65 -1.01
N TYR A 235 6.30 -28.55 0.29
CA TYR A 235 7.12 -27.83 1.25
C TYR A 235 7.67 -28.78 2.32
N PRO A 236 8.93 -29.26 2.20
CA PRO A 236 9.50 -30.25 3.12
C PRO A 236 9.41 -29.88 4.60
N ARG A 237 9.46 -28.58 4.94
CA ARG A 237 9.34 -28.10 6.32
C ARG A 237 7.96 -28.32 6.95
N LEU A 238 6.92 -28.48 6.13
CA LEU A 238 5.55 -28.70 6.59
C LEU A 238 5.20 -30.18 6.74
N LYS A 239 6.06 -31.09 6.27
CA LYS A 239 5.84 -32.53 6.35
C LYS A 239 5.65 -32.97 7.81
N GLY A 240 4.50 -33.59 8.11
CA GLY A 240 4.12 -33.99 9.46
C GLY A 240 3.80 -32.80 10.40
N ARG A 241 3.56 -31.60 9.86
CA ARG A 241 3.21 -30.38 10.60
C ARG A 241 1.89 -29.77 10.12
N THR A 242 1.03 -30.56 9.50
CA THR A 242 -0.28 -30.12 9.04
C THR A 242 -1.43 -30.84 9.73
N GLY A 243 -2.60 -30.20 9.79
CA GLY A 243 -3.80 -30.75 10.43
C GLY A 243 -3.78 -30.59 11.94
N ALA A 244 -4.39 -31.55 12.64
CA ALA A 244 -4.61 -31.49 14.09
C ALA A 244 -3.33 -31.32 14.94
N VAL A 245 -2.16 -31.70 14.43
CA VAL A 245 -0.87 -31.49 15.11
C VAL A 245 -0.51 -30.00 15.22
N CYS A 246 -0.96 -29.18 14.27
CA CYS A 246 -0.74 -27.74 14.27
C CYS A 246 -1.75 -27.08 15.20
N THR A 247 -1.43 -27.00 16.48
CA THR A 247 -2.13 -26.11 17.43
C THR A 247 -1.41 -24.78 17.52
N GLU A 248 -2.03 -23.79 18.15
CA GLU A 248 -1.37 -22.52 18.45
C GLU A 248 -0.13 -22.73 19.33
N GLU A 249 -0.20 -23.61 20.32
CA GLU A 249 0.93 -23.98 21.18
C GLU A 249 2.06 -24.62 20.38
N PHE A 250 1.74 -25.53 19.45
CA PHE A 250 2.73 -26.14 18.56
C PHE A 250 3.42 -25.06 17.71
N ALA A 251 2.65 -24.13 17.15
CA ALA A 251 3.19 -23.02 16.38
C ALA A 251 4.13 -22.14 17.21
N ARG A 252 3.74 -21.77 18.45
CA ARG A 252 4.56 -20.99 19.39
C ARG A 252 5.88 -21.70 19.70
N GLN A 253 5.82 -23.00 20.00
CA GLN A 253 7.02 -23.82 20.28
C GLN A 253 7.96 -23.93 19.06
N ASN A 254 7.43 -23.78 17.85
CA ASN A 254 8.20 -23.80 16.60
C ASN A 254 8.56 -22.39 16.10
N GLY A 255 8.46 -21.37 16.95
CA GLY A 255 8.97 -20.03 16.69
C GLY A 255 8.04 -19.12 15.89
N ALA A 256 6.75 -19.44 15.77
CA ALA A 256 5.78 -18.52 15.19
C ALA A 256 5.72 -17.21 15.99
N VAL A 257 5.74 -16.09 15.27
CA VAL A 257 5.61 -14.74 15.83
C VAL A 257 4.23 -14.15 15.59
N LEU A 258 3.56 -14.61 14.53
CA LEU A 258 2.21 -14.23 14.15
C LEU A 258 1.33 -15.47 13.99
N PHE A 259 0.04 -15.27 14.16
CA PHE A 259 -0.99 -16.29 14.05
C PHE A 259 -2.17 -15.71 13.33
N ASN A 260 -2.95 -16.59 12.71
CA ASN A 260 -4.26 -16.18 12.25
C ASN A 260 -5.29 -17.28 12.44
N ARG A 261 -6.54 -16.84 12.50
CA ARG A 261 -7.72 -17.68 12.32
C ARG A 261 -8.38 -17.32 11.00
N SER A 262 -9.12 -18.27 10.45
CA SER A 262 -9.99 -18.06 9.30
C SER A 262 -11.13 -19.06 9.29
N LYS A 263 -12.09 -18.88 8.39
CA LYS A 263 -13.16 -19.85 8.20
C LYS A 263 -12.57 -21.14 7.63
N ASP A 264 -12.89 -22.27 8.26
CA ASP A 264 -12.61 -23.62 7.73
C ASP A 264 -13.58 -23.98 6.58
#